data_AF-A0AAV3P9B8-F1
#
_entry.id   AF-A0AAV3P9B8-F1
#
_cell.length_a   1.000
_cell.length_b   1.000
_cell.length_c   1.000
_cell.angle_alpha   90.00
_cell.angle_beta   90.00
_cell.angle_gamma   90.00
#
_symmetry.space_group_name_H-M   'P 1'
#
loop_
_entity.id
_entity.type
_entity.pdbx_description
1 polymer ?
#
loop_
_entity_poly.entity_id
_entity_poly.type
_entity_poly.pdbx_seq_one_letter_code
_entity_poly.pdbx_strand_id
1 'polypeptide(L)'
;METMDFQARFIALVKSCVSSAKFSMNINGSLQGFFGSSRGLRHYLFLLIMDMFGGVLRRESSKGFTFHPKCKKISLNHLLFADDMFLLVGADSQSFRAVQRGLKEFSKISGLHSNFLKAAFILKVWQRKIMLS
;
A
#
# COMPACT_ATOMS: atom_id res chain seq x y z
N MET A 1 -3.24 14.77 -0.42
CA MET A 1 -2.08 15.29 0.35
C MET A 1 -2.53 16.34 1.35
N GLU A 2 -3.23 17.39 0.94
CA GLU A 2 -3.76 18.42 1.86
C GLU A 2 -4.83 17.87 2.83
N THR A 3 -5.59 16.86 2.40
CA THR A 3 -6.57 16.15 3.24
C THR A 3 -5.97 15.21 4.29
N MET A 4 -4.64 15.03 4.31
CA MET A 4 -3.95 14.04 5.14
C MET A 4 -2.99 14.68 6.14
N ASP A 5 -3.12 15.99 6.34
CA ASP A 5 -2.35 16.80 7.30
C ASP A 5 -0.82 16.67 7.16
N PHE A 6 -0.36 16.42 5.93
CA PHE A 6 1.07 16.45 5.64
C PHE A 6 1.59 17.89 5.74
N GLN A 7 2.75 18.06 6.38
CA GLN A 7 3.41 19.37 6.47
C GLN A 7 3.57 20.00 5.08
N ALA A 8 3.26 21.30 4.95
CA ALA A 8 3.30 22.02 3.68
C ALA A 8 4.65 21.89 2.95
N ARG A 9 5.75 21.82 3.71
CA ARG A 9 7.11 21.60 3.19
C ARG A 9 7.26 20.24 2.50
N PHE A 10 6.66 19.18 3.06
CA PHE A 10 6.68 17.86 2.47
C PHE A 10 5.86 17.82 1.17
N ILE A 11 4.68 18.43 1.17
CA ILE A 11 3.85 18.56 -0.03
C ILE A 11 4.60 19.34 -1.13
N ALA A 12 5.28 20.43 -0.78
CA ALA A 12 6.08 21.21 -1.70
C ALA A 12 7.27 20.41 -2.27
N LEU A 13 7.96 19.62 -1.45
CA LEU A 13 9.02 18.72 -1.88
C LEU A 13 8.52 17.66 -2.86
N VAL A 14 7.37 17.05 -2.59
CA VAL A 14 6.78 16.06 -3.49
C VAL A 14 6.34 16.71 -4.80
N LYS A 15 5.66 17.87 -4.76
CA LYS A 15 5.30 18.64 -5.96
C LYS A 15 6.54 19.02 -6.78
N SER A 16 7.61 19.46 -6.12
CA SER A 16 8.89 19.79 -6.75
C SER A 16 9.48 18.57 -7.45
N CYS A 17 9.62 17.43 -6.75
CA CYS A 17 10.12 16.18 -7.30
C CYS A 17 9.34 15.72 -8.54
N VAL A 18 8.00 15.83 -8.51
CA VAL A 18 7.13 15.49 -9.65
C VAL A 18 7.34 16.41 -10.85
N SER A 19 7.56 17.70 -10.60
CA SER A 19 7.71 18.70 -11.65
C SER A 19 9.12 18.80 -12.25
N SER A 20 10.18 18.42 -11.51
CA SER A 20 11.58 18.74 -11.87
C SER A 20 12.39 17.59 -12.46
N ALA A 21 11.81 16.39 -12.60
CA ALA A 21 12.55 15.20 -12.96
C ALA A 21 12.93 15.19 -14.46
N LYS A 22 14.15 15.67 -14.80
CA LYS A 22 14.72 15.66 -16.16
C LYS A 22 15.90 14.68 -16.24
N PHE A 23 15.95 13.89 -17.30
CA PHE A 23 16.97 12.86 -17.53
C PHE A 23 17.52 13.01 -18.94
N SER A 24 18.78 12.62 -19.14
CA SER A 24 19.48 12.71 -20.42
C SER A 24 20.12 11.36 -20.77
N MET A 25 20.14 10.99 -22.05
CA MET A 25 20.76 9.75 -22.50
C MET A 25 22.21 10.02 -22.90
N ASN A 26 23.16 9.20 -22.46
CA ASN A 26 24.50 9.22 -23.02
C ASN A 26 24.51 8.31 -24.27
N ILE A 27 24.66 8.91 -25.44
CA ILE A 27 24.81 8.20 -26.71
C ILE A 27 26.21 8.52 -27.22
N ASN A 28 27.06 7.49 -27.31
CA ASN A 28 28.44 7.58 -27.81
C ASN A 28 29.32 8.63 -27.10
N GLY A 29 29.20 8.78 -25.78
CA GLY A 29 30.01 9.71 -24.98
C GLY A 29 29.45 11.13 -24.90
N SER A 30 28.37 11.43 -25.62
CA SER A 30 27.66 12.71 -25.55
C SER A 30 26.31 12.55 -24.85
N LEU A 31 26.03 13.42 -23.88
CA LEU A 31 24.67 13.59 -23.34
C LEU A 31 23.77 14.20 -24.44
N GLN A 32 22.66 13.53 -24.78
CA GLN A 32 21.67 13.99 -25.74
C GLN A 32 20.26 14.03 -25.13
N GLY A 33 19.60 15.18 -25.30
CA GLY A 33 18.20 15.43 -24.94
C GLY A 33 17.93 15.52 -23.44
N PHE A 34 16.89 16.28 -23.06
CA PHE A 34 16.28 16.20 -21.74
C PHE A 34 14.87 15.66 -21.90
N PHE A 35 14.60 14.50 -21.33
CA PHE A 35 13.28 13.89 -21.27
C PHE A 35 12.88 13.68 -19.82
N GLY A 36 11.61 13.89 -19.51
CA GLY A 36 11.09 13.58 -18.19
C GLY A 36 11.17 12.07 -17.96
N SER A 37 11.79 11.60 -16.87
CA SER A 37 11.64 10.18 -16.50
C SER A 37 10.56 10.00 -15.46
N SER A 38 9.70 9.05 -15.76
CA SER A 38 8.65 8.56 -14.90
C SER A 38 9.15 7.44 -13.98
N ARG A 39 10.29 6.78 -14.25
CA ARG A 39 10.63 5.52 -13.58
C ARG A 39 11.02 5.68 -12.11
N GLY A 40 12.02 6.51 -11.80
CA GLY A 40 12.51 6.67 -10.42
C GLY A 40 11.50 7.33 -9.50
N LEU A 41 10.75 8.30 -10.04
CA LEU A 41 9.75 9.02 -9.26
C LEU A 41 8.53 8.17 -8.87
N ARG A 42 8.17 7.22 -9.74
CA ARG A 42 7.07 6.27 -9.47
C ARG A 42 7.32 5.43 -8.24
N HIS A 43 8.57 5.05 -7.93
CA HIS A 43 8.86 4.26 -6.73
C HIS A 43 8.61 5.06 -5.45
N TYR A 44 9.09 6.30 -5.37
CA TYR A 44 8.87 7.15 -4.20
C TYR A 44 7.38 7.52 -4.05
N LEU A 45 6.70 7.82 -5.16
CA LEU A 45 5.27 8.12 -5.14
C LEU A 45 4.45 6.89 -4.73
N PHE A 46 4.83 5.70 -5.19
CA PHE A 46 4.22 4.44 -4.79
C PHE A 46 4.36 4.21 -3.28
N LEU A 47 5.56 4.38 -2.71
CA LEU A 47 5.78 4.23 -1.27
C LEU A 47 4.88 5.19 -0.46
N LEU A 48 4.71 6.43 -0.90
CA LEU A 48 3.83 7.40 -0.24
C LEU A 48 2.36 7.01 -0.31
N ILE A 49 1.90 6.58 -1.48
CA ILE A 49 0.53 6.11 -1.67
C ILE A 49 0.28 4.86 -0.80
N MET A 50 1.28 3.99 -0.67
CA MET A 50 1.18 2.77 0.14
C MET A 50 1.27 3.02 1.65
N ASP A 51 2.05 4.02 2.10
CA ASP A 51 2.03 4.45 3.51
C ASP A 51 0.67 5.04 3.89
N MET A 52 0.08 5.84 2.98
CA MET A 52 -1.30 6.32 3.11
C MET A 52 -2.31 5.17 3.25
N PHE A 53 -2.16 4.11 2.45
CA PHE A 53 -2.98 2.91 2.57
C PHE A 53 -2.86 2.26 3.97
N GLY A 54 -1.63 2.13 4.47
CA GLY A 54 -1.38 1.60 5.81
C GLY A 54 -2.03 2.44 6.92
N GLY A 55 -2.04 3.77 6.76
CA GLY A 55 -2.73 4.70 7.66
C GLY A 55 -4.25 4.49 7.69
N VAL A 56 -4.88 4.36 6.51
CA VAL A 56 -6.33 4.08 6.39
C VAL A 56 -6.69 2.76 7.07
N LEU A 57 -5.94 1.69 6.80
CA LEU A 57 -6.18 0.39 7.44
C LEU A 57 -6.01 0.44 8.95
N ARG A 58 -4.99 1.15 9.46
CA ARG A 58 -4.77 1.29 10.91
C ARG A 58 -5.94 1.98 11.59
N ARG A 59 -6.50 3.00 10.95
CA ARG A 59 -7.67 3.72 11.47
C ARG A 59 -8.91 2.82 11.49
N GLU A 60 -9.17 2.07 10.42
CA GLU A 60 -10.27 1.11 10.36
C GLU A 60 -10.08 -0.07 11.32
N SER A 61 -8.83 -0.44 11.61
CA SER A 61 -8.48 -1.50 12.57
C SER A 61 -8.46 -1.05 14.04
N SER A 62 -8.79 0.21 14.35
CA SER A 62 -8.68 0.74 15.71
C SER A 62 -9.70 0.16 16.70
N LYS A 63 -10.86 -0.31 16.23
CA LYS A 63 -11.94 -0.83 17.09
C LYS A 63 -12.56 -2.10 16.53
N GLY A 64 -12.53 -3.16 17.33
CA GLY A 64 -13.18 -4.44 17.02
C GLY A 64 -12.62 -5.14 15.78
N PHE A 65 -11.35 -4.88 15.46
CA PHE A 65 -10.60 -5.61 14.46
C PHE A 65 -9.78 -6.72 15.11
N THR A 66 -9.93 -7.92 14.59
CA THR A 66 -9.13 -9.08 14.96
C THR A 66 -8.00 -9.23 13.96
N PHE A 67 -6.77 -9.15 14.45
CA PHE A 67 -5.60 -9.50 13.65
C PHE A 67 -5.54 -11.01 13.38
N HIS A 68 -4.95 -11.38 12.25
CA HIS A 68 -4.62 -12.78 12.01
C HIS A 68 -3.79 -13.35 13.19
N PRO A 69 -4.07 -14.58 13.70
CA PRO A 69 -3.46 -15.10 14.94
C PRO A 69 -1.93 -15.04 14.96
N LYS A 70 -1.27 -15.30 13.83
CA LYS A 70 0.20 -15.24 13.70
C LYS A 70 0.77 -13.83 13.68
N CYS A 71 -0.07 -12.82 13.45
CA CYS A 71 0.31 -11.42 13.25
C CYS A 71 -0.18 -10.53 14.39
N LYS A 72 -0.98 -11.07 15.31
CA LYS A 72 -1.56 -10.35 16.46
C LYS A 72 -0.50 -9.72 17.37
N LYS A 73 0.61 -10.42 17.65
CA LYS A 73 1.68 -9.91 18.54
C LYS A 73 2.32 -8.62 18.03
N ILE A 74 2.39 -8.45 16.71
CA ILE A 74 3.00 -7.29 16.04
C ILE A 74 1.95 -6.33 15.48
N SER A 75 0.66 -6.58 15.72
CA SER A 75 -0.46 -5.78 15.19
C SER A 75 -0.37 -5.53 13.67
N LEU A 76 0.05 -6.55 12.92
CA LEU A 76 0.25 -6.45 11.47
C LEU A 76 -1.03 -6.90 10.74
N ASN A 77 -1.65 -6.00 9.98
CA ASN A 77 -2.87 -6.24 9.20
C ASN A 77 -2.66 -6.21 7.67
N HIS A 78 -1.49 -5.81 7.18
CA HIS A 78 -1.15 -5.84 5.75
C HIS A 78 0.35 -6.06 5.52
N LEU A 79 0.69 -6.58 4.34
CA LEU A 79 2.05 -6.62 3.78
C LEU A 79 1.97 -6.14 2.33
N LEU A 80 2.92 -5.31 1.94
CA LEU A 80 2.98 -4.71 0.61
C LEU A 80 4.27 -5.13 -0.09
N PHE A 81 4.12 -5.65 -1.29
CA PHE A 81 5.19 -5.91 -2.24
C PHE A 81 4.98 -5.00 -3.47
N ALA A 82 5.91 -5.04 -4.42
CA ALA A 82 5.82 -4.20 -5.63
C ALA A 82 4.52 -4.44 -6.41
N ASP A 83 4.15 -5.72 -6.59
CA ASP A 83 3.01 -6.12 -7.42
C ASP A 83 1.84 -6.68 -6.59
N ASP A 84 2.10 -7.14 -5.38
CA ASP A 84 1.14 -7.88 -4.55
C ASP A 84 0.95 -7.25 -3.17
N MET A 85 -0.25 -7.42 -2.63
CA MET A 85 -0.60 -7.02 -1.28
C MET A 85 -1.30 -8.16 -0.56
N PHE A 86 -0.87 -8.44 0.67
CA PHE A 86 -1.53 -9.39 1.55
C PHE A 86 -2.29 -8.66 2.66
N LEU A 87 -3.54 -9.03 2.86
CA LEU A 87 -4.38 -8.55 3.96
C LEU A 87 -4.46 -9.63 5.04
N LEU A 88 -3.94 -9.32 6.23
CA LEU A 88 -3.72 -10.28 7.31
C LEU A 88 -4.77 -10.08 8.41
N VAL A 89 -5.96 -10.65 8.17
CA VAL A 89 -7.16 -10.39 8.95
C VAL A 89 -7.61 -11.65 9.70
N GLY A 90 -8.23 -11.49 10.86
CA GLY A 90 -8.93 -12.57 11.56
C GLY A 90 -10.16 -13.05 10.79
N ALA A 91 -10.56 -14.30 11.01
CA ALA A 91 -11.70 -14.92 10.33
C ALA A 91 -13.04 -14.51 10.97
N ASP A 92 -13.32 -13.21 11.05
CA ASP A 92 -14.58 -12.68 11.56
C ASP A 92 -15.15 -11.56 10.67
N SER A 93 -16.47 -11.47 10.63
CA SER A 93 -17.18 -10.55 9.73
C SER A 93 -16.89 -9.08 10.03
N GLN A 94 -16.58 -8.73 11.28
CA GLN A 94 -16.33 -7.34 11.65
C GLN A 94 -14.99 -6.86 11.08
N SER A 95 -13.96 -7.69 11.18
CA SER A 95 -12.64 -7.43 10.64
C SER A 95 -12.63 -7.37 9.12
N PHE A 96 -13.36 -8.28 8.45
CA PHE A 96 -13.55 -8.21 7.00
C PHE A 96 -14.23 -6.90 6.57
N ARG A 97 -15.29 -6.48 7.26
CA ARG A 97 -15.96 -5.20 6.99
C ARG A 97 -15.04 -4.00 7.18
N ALA A 98 -14.17 -4.02 8.19
CA ALA A 98 -13.18 -2.96 8.41
C ALA A 98 -12.20 -2.85 7.23
N VAL A 99 -11.70 -3.98 6.72
CA VAL A 99 -10.85 -3.98 5.53
C VAL A 99 -11.59 -3.50 4.29
N GLN A 100 -12.84 -3.93 4.08
CA GLN A 100 -13.64 -3.46 2.95
C GLN A 100 -13.88 -1.93 2.99
N ARG A 101 -14.15 -1.36 4.17
CA ARG A 101 -14.26 0.10 4.33
C ARG A 101 -12.94 0.79 4.02
N GLY A 102 -11.83 0.26 4.54
CA GLY A 102 -10.50 0.81 4.28
C GLY A 102 -10.13 0.80 2.80
N LEU A 103 -10.37 -0.31 2.10
CA LEU A 103 -10.17 -0.41 0.65
C LEU A 103 -11.04 0.60 -0.12
N LYS A 104 -12.32 0.72 0.24
CA LYS A 104 -13.24 1.65 -0.41
C LYS A 104 -12.81 3.11 -0.21
N GLU A 105 -12.38 3.46 0.99
CA GLU A 105 -11.91 4.81 1.29
C GLU A 105 -10.58 5.12 0.60
N PHE A 106 -9.61 4.21 0.70
CA PHE A 106 -8.36 4.35 0.00
C PHE A 106 -8.56 4.53 -1.51
N SER A 107 -9.48 3.78 -2.09
CA SER A 107 -9.84 3.91 -3.50
C SER A 107 -10.40 5.29 -3.83
N LYS A 108 -11.27 5.84 -2.97
CA LYS A 108 -11.78 7.22 -3.14
C LYS A 108 -10.69 8.28 -3.06
N ILE A 109 -9.70 8.10 -2.18
CA ILE A 109 -8.62 9.08 -1.96
C ILE A 109 -7.56 9.02 -3.06
N SER A 110 -7.17 7.80 -3.47
CA SER A 110 -6.06 7.57 -4.38
C SER A 110 -6.47 7.45 -5.85
N GLY A 111 -7.74 7.15 -6.14
CA GLY A 111 -8.20 6.74 -7.47
C GLY A 111 -7.75 5.34 -7.87
N LEU A 112 -7.05 4.60 -7.00
CA LEU A 112 -6.65 3.21 -7.25
C LEU A 112 -7.81 2.28 -6.93
N HIS A 113 -8.04 1.30 -7.79
CA HIS A 113 -9.09 0.30 -7.60
C HIS A 113 -8.46 -1.08 -7.39
N SER A 114 -8.92 -1.78 -6.36
CA SER A 114 -8.51 -3.16 -6.12
C SER A 114 -9.03 -4.06 -7.23
N ASN A 115 -8.12 -4.78 -7.87
CA ASN A 115 -8.49 -5.78 -8.87
C ASN A 115 -8.93 -7.08 -8.18
N PHE A 116 -10.22 -7.20 -7.91
CA PHE A 116 -10.78 -8.38 -7.26
C PHE A 116 -10.69 -9.66 -8.11
N LEU A 117 -10.51 -9.55 -9.44
CA LEU A 117 -10.30 -10.72 -10.30
C LEU A 117 -8.96 -11.41 -10.03
N LYS A 118 -7.97 -10.67 -9.52
CA LYS A 118 -6.67 -11.19 -9.07
C LYS A 118 -6.62 -11.44 -7.56
N ALA A 119 -7.64 -11.04 -6.81
CA ALA A 119 -7.63 -11.18 -5.36
C ALA A 119 -7.95 -12.63 -4.95
N ALA A 120 -7.03 -13.26 -4.24
CA ALA A 120 -7.24 -14.58 -3.64
C ALA A 120 -7.49 -14.45 -2.13
N PHE A 121 -8.60 -14.99 -1.64
CA PHE A 121 -8.83 -15.14 -0.20
C PHE A 121 -8.21 -16.44 0.29
N ILE A 122 -7.07 -16.33 0.98
CA ILE A 122 -6.43 -17.48 1.60
C ILE A 122 -6.97 -17.62 3.03
N LEU A 123 -8.07 -18.34 3.18
CA LEU A 123 -8.51 -18.84 4.49
C LEU A 123 -7.68 -20.08 4.81
N LYS A 124 -6.77 -20.00 5.80
CA LYS A 124 -6.15 -21.22 6.35
C LYS A 124 -7.19 -21.97 7.20
N VAL A 125 -8.06 -22.71 6.52
CA VAL A 125 -8.81 -23.84 7.11
C VAL A 125 -7.97 -25.09 6.83
N TRP A 126 -7.52 -25.80 7.88
CA TRP A 126 -6.81 -27.12 7.96
C TRP A 126 -5.55 -27.02 8.85
N GLN A 127 -5.26 -27.89 9.83
CA GLN A 127 -6.04 -28.81 10.66
C GLN A 127 -5.27 -29.01 11.99
N ARG A 128 -5.96 -29.13 13.12
CA ARG A 128 -5.40 -29.73 14.35
C ARG A 128 -5.31 -31.26 14.14
N LYS A 129 -4.24 -31.74 13.54
CA LYS A 129 -3.72 -33.14 13.45
C LYS A 129 -2.82 -33.10 12.22
N ILE A 130 -1.49 -33.01 12.33
CA ILE A 130 -0.59 -34.10 12.68
C ILE A 130 0.71 -33.42 13.12
N MET A 131 1.09 -33.59 14.38
CA MET A 131 2.47 -33.45 14.85
C MET A 131 2.64 -34.32 16.09
N LEU A 132 2.36 -35.62 15.93
CA LEU A 132 2.84 -36.71 16.77
C LEU A 132 2.90 -37.96 15.88
N SER A 133 4.05 -38.13 15.24
CA SER A 133 4.69 -39.40 14.90
C SER A 133 6.15 -39.10 14.59
#